data_AF-A0AAX3A9B2-F1
#
_entry.id   AF-A0AAX3A9B2-F1
#
_cell.length_a   1.000
_cell.length_b   1.000
_cell.length_c   1.000
_cell.angle_alpha   90.00
_cell.angle_beta   90.00
_cell.angle_gamma   90.00
#
_symmetry.space_group_name_H-M   'P 1'
#
loop_
_entity.id
_entity.type
_entity.pdbx_description
1 polymer ?
#
loop_
_entity_poly.entity_id
_entity_poly.type
_entity_poly.pdbx_seq_one_letter_code
_entity_poly.pdbx_strand_id
1 'polypeptide(L)'
;MRKLGKKLIDSALIARFTRRWSAKADRAPQTELSVLRKQAGQARALRRHLDKLIYTAEDRLALPRIGSNKFSRPHNTDWSWRPQLWRAPLTKSGLSSVQTKATMGDEVTIFHDCTLSELGIRQIRNLEENHLAPYGLRLEVYRFDGSFLSLVLDLQDDCVDGMKRTHVLRVDAVIEMEKPIEIFARLNIRHGPNTEQMVQELPLNKSEVTAEFDLAYSNLNEKRVEKAWIDLIFEGPEMNQIMLRDLTFSRRPRAQL
;
A
#
# COMPACT_ATOMS: atom_id res chain seq x y z
N MET A 1 0.93 34.77 29.87
CA MET A 1 1.69 35.76 29.07
C MET A 1 2.99 35.22 28.45
N ARG A 2 3.81 34.41 29.14
CA ARG A 2 5.12 33.91 28.62
C ARG A 2 5.06 32.99 27.37
N LYS A 3 3.96 32.27 27.13
CA LYS A 3 3.75 31.44 25.91
C LYS A 3 3.32 32.27 24.68
N LEU A 4 2.63 33.39 24.86
CA LEU A 4 2.20 34.28 23.76
C LEU A 4 3.39 35.07 23.19
N GLY A 5 4.25 35.61 24.08
CA GLY A 5 5.45 36.35 23.67
C GLY A 5 6.44 35.51 22.87
N LYS A 6 6.62 34.23 23.23
CA LYS A 6 7.49 33.31 22.46
C LYS A 6 6.95 33.04 21.04
N LYS A 7 5.65 32.77 20.90
CA LYS A 7 5.02 32.53 19.58
C LYS A 7 5.15 33.74 18.64
N LEU A 8 5.00 34.96 19.16
CA LEU A 8 5.11 36.19 18.36
C LEU A 8 6.55 36.47 17.91
N ILE A 9 7.53 36.22 18.79
CA ILE A 9 8.96 36.33 18.46
C ILE A 9 9.32 35.32 17.37
N ASP A 10 8.84 34.08 17.48
CA ASP A 10 9.10 33.02 16.49
C ASP A 10 8.51 33.39 15.11
N SER A 11 7.26 33.87 15.05
CA SER A 11 6.64 34.30 13.80
C SER A 11 7.36 35.48 13.13
N ALA A 12 7.81 36.46 13.92
CA ALA A 12 8.56 37.61 13.40
C ALA A 12 9.93 37.22 12.85
N LEU A 13 10.63 36.30 13.53
CA LEU A 13 11.91 35.75 13.06
C LEU A 13 11.75 34.96 11.76
N ILE A 14 10.72 34.11 11.67
CA ILE A 14 10.40 33.37 10.45
C ILE A 14 10.10 34.33 9.30
N ALA A 15 9.24 35.33 9.50
CA ALA A 15 8.90 36.30 8.46
C ALA A 15 10.15 37.06 7.95
N ARG A 16 11.05 37.47 8.85
CA ARG A 16 12.30 38.14 8.47
C ARG A 16 13.24 37.21 7.71
N PHE A 17 13.35 35.96 8.14
CA PHE A 17 14.15 34.95 7.48
C PHE A 17 13.65 34.67 6.06
N THR A 18 12.34 34.49 5.88
CA THR A 18 11.71 34.29 4.57
C THR A 18 11.94 35.48 3.64
N ARG A 19 11.71 36.72 4.11
CA ARG A 19 11.98 37.94 3.32
C ARG A 19 13.44 38.03 2.87
N ARG A 20 14.38 37.68 3.75
CA ARG A 20 15.81 37.69 3.43
C ARG A 20 16.15 36.68 2.33
N TRP A 21 15.56 35.49 2.34
CA TRP A 21 15.77 34.49 1.29
C TRP A 21 15.08 34.86 -0.03
N SER A 22 13.90 35.47 0.03
CA SER A 22 13.23 36.05 -1.15
C SER A 22 14.12 37.10 -1.83
N ALA A 23 14.61 38.08 -1.06
CA ALA A 23 15.48 39.13 -1.61
C ALA A 23 16.81 38.59 -2.19
N LYS A 24 17.33 37.48 -1.65
CA LYS A 24 18.50 36.78 -2.24
C LYS A 24 18.15 36.10 -3.56
N ALA A 25 16.97 35.48 -3.65
CA ALA A 25 16.50 34.85 -4.88
C ALA A 25 16.30 35.90 -5.98
N ASP A 26 15.66 37.04 -5.66
CA ASP A 26 15.40 38.13 -6.61
C ASP A 26 16.69 38.72 -7.19
N ARG A 27 17.75 38.82 -6.37
CA ARG A 27 19.07 39.36 -6.75
C ARG A 27 20.03 38.33 -7.33
N ALA A 28 19.65 37.05 -7.36
CA ALA A 28 20.53 35.97 -7.82
C ALA A 28 21.11 36.21 -9.23
N PRO A 29 20.36 36.74 -10.21
CA PRO A 29 20.89 36.99 -11.56
C PRO A 29 22.02 38.02 -11.60
N GLN A 30 22.09 38.94 -10.65
CA GLN A 30 23.13 39.98 -10.58
C GLN A 30 24.16 39.72 -9.47
N THR A 31 24.12 38.57 -8.81
CA THR A 31 25.01 38.24 -7.70
C THR A 31 26.31 37.61 -8.20
N GLU A 32 27.44 38.05 -7.66
CA GLU A 32 28.76 37.50 -7.99
C GLU A 32 28.85 35.99 -7.69
N LEU A 33 29.51 35.24 -8.58
CA LEU A 33 29.43 33.77 -8.62
C LEU A 33 29.94 33.10 -7.33
N SER A 34 30.97 33.65 -6.68
CA SER A 34 31.47 33.07 -5.41
C SER A 34 30.43 33.18 -4.29
N VAL A 35 29.76 34.33 -4.19
CA VAL A 35 28.68 34.58 -3.25
C VAL A 35 27.47 33.71 -3.58
N LEU A 36 27.10 33.61 -4.86
CA LEU A 36 25.97 32.79 -5.31
C LEU A 36 26.17 31.31 -4.99
N ARG A 37 27.38 30.76 -5.18
CA ARG A 37 27.71 29.37 -4.78
C ARG A 37 27.47 29.14 -3.29
N LYS A 38 27.91 30.06 -2.43
CA LYS A 38 27.70 29.99 -0.98
C LYS A 38 26.21 30.09 -0.62
N GLN A 39 25.49 31.00 -1.24
CA GLN A 39 24.04 31.15 -1.05
C GLN A 39 23.28 29.88 -1.48
N ALA A 40 23.64 29.29 -2.62
CA ALA A 40 23.05 28.05 -3.12
C ALA A 40 23.32 26.85 -2.20
N GLY A 41 24.54 26.74 -1.64
CA GLY A 41 24.87 25.70 -0.64
C GLY A 41 24.01 25.82 0.62
N GLN A 42 23.87 27.03 1.15
CA GLN A 42 23.01 27.32 2.30
C GLN A 42 21.53 27.04 2.01
N ALA A 43 21.04 27.42 0.84
CA ALA A 43 19.66 27.15 0.41
C ALA A 43 19.38 25.64 0.34
N ARG A 44 20.28 24.86 -0.27
CA ARG A 44 20.15 23.39 -0.34
C ARG A 44 20.15 22.73 1.04
N ALA A 45 20.93 23.25 1.99
CA ALA A 45 20.91 22.75 3.36
C ALA A 45 19.55 23.00 4.03
N LEU A 46 19.00 24.21 3.91
CA LEU A 46 17.68 24.54 4.45
C LEU A 46 16.57 23.73 3.78
N ARG A 47 16.60 23.62 2.45
CA ARG A 47 15.62 22.84 1.69
C ARG A 47 15.53 21.40 2.20
N ARG A 48 16.68 20.72 2.42
CA ARG A 48 16.71 19.36 2.98
C ARG A 48 15.96 19.22 4.31
N HIS A 49 16.10 20.19 5.22
CA HIS A 49 15.41 20.16 6.50
C HIS A 49 13.91 20.48 6.38
N LEU A 50 13.57 21.45 5.54
CA LEU A 50 12.18 21.81 5.26
C LEU A 50 11.44 20.65 4.59
N ASP A 51 12.04 20.03 3.57
CA ASP A 51 11.48 18.86 2.88
C ASP A 51 11.25 17.71 3.87
N LYS A 52 12.20 17.44 4.78
CA LYS A 52 12.02 16.42 5.84
C LYS A 52 10.85 16.74 6.77
N LEU A 53 10.71 17.98 7.22
CA LEU A 53 9.61 18.39 8.09
C LEU A 53 8.27 18.32 7.37
N ILE A 54 8.19 18.86 6.15
CA ILE A 54 6.99 18.84 5.31
C ILE A 54 6.56 17.39 5.09
N TYR A 55 7.49 16.52 4.66
CA TYR A 55 7.22 15.09 4.51
C TYR A 55 6.65 14.46 5.78
N THR A 56 7.27 14.72 6.93
CA THR A 56 6.79 14.17 8.21
C THR A 56 5.44 14.76 8.62
N ALA A 57 5.20 16.03 8.34
CA ALA A 57 3.97 16.72 8.67
C ALA A 57 2.82 16.23 7.77
N GLU A 58 3.04 16.15 6.46
CA GLU A 58 2.11 15.58 5.50
C GLU A 58 1.79 14.13 5.86
N ASP A 59 2.79 13.30 6.19
CA ASP A 59 2.57 11.92 6.61
C ASP A 59 1.68 11.80 7.87
N ARG A 60 1.94 12.64 8.90
CA ARG A 60 1.20 12.62 10.18
C ARG A 60 -0.15 13.33 10.15
N LEU A 61 -0.30 14.35 9.32
CA LEU A 61 -1.51 15.17 9.22
C LEU A 61 -2.44 14.67 8.12
N ALA A 62 -1.92 13.95 7.12
CA ALA A 62 -2.76 13.33 6.10
C ALA A 62 -3.77 12.38 6.75
N LEU A 63 -5.02 12.58 6.37
CA LEU A 63 -6.05 11.57 6.51
C LEU A 63 -5.91 10.61 5.32
N PRO A 64 -6.13 9.30 5.52
CA PRO A 64 -6.46 8.63 6.78
C PRO A 64 -5.21 8.52 7.70
N ARG A 65 -5.42 8.58 9.02
CA ARG A 65 -4.32 8.52 10.00
C ARG A 65 -3.62 7.16 9.95
N ILE A 66 -2.29 7.17 10.04
CA ILE A 66 -1.45 5.97 10.14
C ILE A 66 -1.89 5.14 11.36
N GLY A 67 -2.01 3.83 11.18
CA GLY A 67 -2.51 2.91 12.20
C GLY A 67 -4.05 2.88 12.35
N SER A 68 -4.80 3.61 11.53
CA SER A 68 -6.26 3.42 11.46
C SER A 68 -6.58 2.06 10.83
N ASN A 69 -7.08 1.14 11.65
CA ASN A 69 -7.56 -0.20 11.24
C ASN A 69 -9.08 -0.23 11.00
N LYS A 70 -9.72 0.94 10.92
CA LYS A 70 -11.16 1.03 10.64
C LYS A 70 -11.38 0.96 9.13
N PHE A 71 -12.14 -0.05 8.71
CA PHE A 71 -12.67 -0.23 7.38
C PHE A 71 -14.06 -0.86 7.49
N SER A 72 -14.83 -0.82 6.40
CA SER A 72 -16.15 -1.43 6.36
C SER A 72 -16.03 -2.93 6.63
N ARG A 73 -16.80 -3.46 7.57
CA ARG A 73 -16.84 -4.89 7.87
C ARG A 73 -18.27 -5.37 7.65
N PRO A 74 -18.48 -6.44 6.87
CA PRO A 74 -19.80 -7.06 6.77
C PRO A 74 -20.36 -7.43 8.14
N HIS A 75 -21.68 -7.51 8.25
CA HIS A 75 -22.32 -8.00 9.47
C HIS A 75 -21.83 -9.43 9.80
N ASN A 76 -21.70 -9.71 11.11
CA ASN A 76 -21.22 -10.99 11.64
C ASN A 76 -19.78 -11.36 11.25
N THR A 77 -18.94 -10.39 10.89
CA THR A 77 -17.51 -10.60 10.72
C THR A 77 -16.88 -11.07 12.02
N ASP A 78 -16.31 -12.27 12.04
CA ASP A 78 -15.62 -12.86 13.19
C ASP A 78 -14.10 -12.65 13.15
N TRP A 79 -13.55 -12.38 11.96
CA TRP A 79 -12.15 -12.05 11.75
C TRP A 79 -12.00 -11.02 10.64
N SER A 80 -11.03 -10.12 10.78
CA SER A 80 -10.77 -9.07 9.80
C SER A 80 -9.33 -8.62 9.84
N TRP A 81 -8.73 -8.38 8.68
CA TRP A 81 -7.33 -8.01 8.57
C TRP A 81 -7.10 -7.04 7.42
N ARG A 82 -6.23 -6.05 7.65
CA ARG A 82 -5.63 -5.22 6.61
C ARG A 82 -4.11 -5.43 6.72
N PRO A 83 -3.40 -5.81 5.65
CA PRO A 83 -1.96 -6.07 5.75
C PRO A 83 -1.15 -4.82 6.13
N GLN A 84 0.01 -5.00 6.76
CA GLN A 84 0.95 -3.96 7.20
C GLN A 84 1.28 -2.97 6.08
N LEU A 85 1.44 -3.46 4.85
CA LEU A 85 1.74 -2.66 3.67
C LEU A 85 0.75 -1.50 3.46
N TRP A 86 -0.52 -1.67 3.83
CA TRP A 86 -1.55 -0.63 3.69
C TRP A 86 -1.77 0.18 4.99
N ARG A 87 -1.17 -0.21 6.12
CA ARG A 87 -1.42 0.38 7.44
C ARG A 87 -0.31 1.25 7.99
N ALA A 88 0.94 0.93 7.66
CA ALA A 88 2.13 1.52 8.26
C ALA A 88 3.26 1.69 7.23
N PRO A 89 4.15 2.68 7.41
CA PRO A 89 5.29 2.85 6.51
C PRO A 89 6.23 1.66 6.62
N LEU A 90 6.68 1.15 5.47
CA LEU A 90 7.69 0.10 5.40
C LEU A 90 9.10 0.69 5.51
N THR A 91 10.00 -0.04 6.17
CA THR A 91 11.44 0.33 6.25
C THR A 91 12.05 0.49 4.87
N LYS A 92 11.67 -0.38 3.92
CA LYS A 92 12.01 -0.28 2.51
C LYS A 92 10.73 -0.05 1.71
N SER A 93 10.51 1.19 1.30
CA SER A 93 9.27 1.61 0.64
C SER A 93 9.21 1.27 -0.86
N GLY A 94 10.25 0.67 -1.45
CA GLY A 94 10.20 0.25 -2.85
C GLY A 94 11.36 -0.62 -3.29
N LEU A 95 11.14 -1.30 -4.41
CA LEU A 95 12.08 -2.16 -5.09
C LEU A 95 12.05 -1.84 -6.59
N SER A 96 13.21 -1.89 -7.22
CA SER A 96 13.39 -1.79 -8.66
C SER A 96 13.95 -3.10 -9.19
N SER A 97 13.62 -3.45 -10.43
CA SER A 97 14.02 -4.72 -11.03
C SER A 97 13.71 -5.90 -10.13
N VAL A 98 12.47 -5.90 -9.61
CA VAL A 98 11.96 -6.88 -8.64
C VAL A 98 12.20 -8.28 -9.17
N GLN A 99 12.91 -9.09 -8.40
CA GLN A 99 13.12 -10.51 -8.72
C GLN A 99 11.94 -11.33 -8.18
N THR A 100 11.69 -12.48 -8.79
CA THR A 100 10.71 -13.43 -8.26
C THR A 100 11.11 -13.85 -6.84
N LYS A 101 10.11 -14.03 -5.96
CA LYS A 101 10.25 -14.26 -4.51
C LYS A 101 10.80 -13.07 -3.70
N ALA A 102 10.92 -11.87 -4.29
CA ALA A 102 11.22 -10.68 -3.51
C ALA A 102 10.10 -10.39 -2.50
N THR A 103 10.46 -9.94 -1.31
CA THR A 103 9.51 -9.57 -0.25
C THR A 103 9.36 -8.06 -0.14
N MET A 104 8.14 -7.61 0.19
CA MET A 104 7.81 -6.21 0.42
C MET A 104 7.16 -6.08 1.81
N GLY A 105 7.97 -5.70 2.80
CA GLY A 105 7.60 -5.85 4.20
C GLY A 105 7.59 -7.32 4.62
N ASP A 106 6.86 -7.62 5.69
CA ASP A 106 6.87 -8.96 6.30
C ASP A 106 5.74 -9.87 5.78
N GLU A 107 4.74 -9.31 5.11
CA GLU A 107 3.47 -9.99 4.81
C GLU A 107 3.21 -10.20 3.30
N VAL A 108 4.04 -9.64 2.41
CA VAL A 108 3.84 -9.70 0.96
C VAL A 108 5.07 -10.24 0.24
N THR A 109 4.86 -11.25 -0.60
CA THR A 109 5.89 -11.81 -1.49
C THR A 109 5.45 -11.68 -2.94
N ILE A 110 6.36 -11.25 -3.81
CA ILE A 110 6.09 -11.08 -5.23
C ILE A 110 6.58 -12.32 -5.98
N PHE A 111 5.74 -12.87 -6.85
CA PHE A 111 6.09 -13.95 -7.76
C PHE A 111 5.83 -13.52 -9.20
N HIS A 112 6.77 -13.83 -10.08
CA HIS A 112 6.58 -13.72 -11.52
C HIS A 112 7.53 -14.68 -12.22
N ASP A 113 7.30 -14.90 -13.51
CA ASP A 113 8.09 -15.74 -14.39
C ASP A 113 8.89 -14.96 -15.46
N CYS A 114 8.87 -13.63 -15.41
CA CYS A 114 9.72 -12.80 -16.29
C CYS A 114 11.20 -13.10 -16.18
N THR A 115 11.87 -13.13 -17.35
CA THR A 115 13.32 -13.26 -17.45
C THR A 115 13.99 -11.92 -17.18
N LEU A 116 13.41 -10.85 -17.71
CA LEU A 116 13.87 -9.48 -17.51
C LEU A 116 12.92 -8.74 -16.57
N SER A 117 13.36 -8.55 -15.34
CA SER A 117 12.61 -7.77 -14.35
C SER A 117 12.65 -6.27 -14.67
N GLU A 118 11.77 -5.82 -15.57
CA GLU A 118 11.42 -4.39 -15.72
C GLU A 118 10.18 -4.03 -14.88
N LEU A 119 10.15 -4.57 -13.65
CA LEU A 119 9.10 -4.38 -12.65
C LEU A 119 9.61 -3.49 -11.51
N GLY A 120 8.88 -2.41 -11.24
CA GLY A 120 9.01 -1.57 -10.07
C GLY A 120 7.83 -1.77 -9.12
N ILE A 121 8.11 -1.78 -7.82
CA ILE A 121 7.07 -1.79 -6.78
C ILE A 121 7.38 -0.76 -5.72
N ARG A 122 6.39 -0.01 -5.28
CA ARG A 122 6.57 1.05 -4.29
C ARG A 122 5.34 1.22 -3.41
N GLN A 123 5.56 1.28 -2.10
CA GLN A 123 4.58 1.78 -1.16
C GLN A 123 4.48 3.30 -1.31
N ILE A 124 3.27 3.80 -1.49
CA ILE A 124 2.98 5.22 -1.57
C ILE A 124 2.05 5.65 -0.45
N ARG A 125 2.10 6.92 -0.05
CA ARG A 125 1.11 7.49 0.88
C ARG A 125 -0.15 7.84 0.09
N ASN A 126 -1.30 7.37 0.56
CA ASN A 126 -2.59 7.90 0.11
C ASN A 126 -2.82 9.25 0.79
N LEU A 127 -3.09 10.28 -0.01
CA LEU A 127 -3.27 11.66 0.46
C LEU A 127 -4.72 12.16 0.36
N GLU A 128 -5.57 11.43 -0.37
CA GLU A 128 -6.97 11.77 -0.55
C GLU A 128 -7.82 11.25 0.61
N GLU A 129 -8.81 12.04 1.04
CA GLU A 129 -9.69 11.73 2.18
C GLU A 129 -10.65 10.57 1.91
N ASN A 130 -10.91 10.25 0.64
CA ASN A 130 -11.74 9.12 0.21
C ASN A 130 -11.10 7.76 0.49
N HIS A 131 -9.78 7.69 0.61
CA HIS A 131 -9.06 6.46 0.91
C HIS A 131 -9.06 6.20 2.42
N LEU A 132 -9.39 4.97 2.84
CA LEU A 132 -9.38 4.57 4.25
C LEU A 132 -8.02 4.02 4.69
N ALA A 133 -7.23 3.47 3.78
CA ALA A 133 -5.87 3.01 4.03
C ALA A 133 -4.87 4.17 3.91
N PRO A 134 -3.96 4.34 4.89
CA PRO A 134 -2.93 5.37 4.82
C PRO A 134 -1.92 5.17 3.68
N TYR A 135 -1.64 3.92 3.32
CA TYR A 135 -0.69 3.61 2.25
C TYR A 135 -1.35 2.76 1.18
N GLY A 136 -0.83 2.87 -0.04
CA GLY A 136 -1.16 2.01 -1.17
C GLY A 136 0.08 1.39 -1.78
N LEU A 137 -0.11 0.41 -2.65
CA LEU A 137 0.93 -0.25 -3.42
C LEU A 137 0.88 0.19 -4.87
N ARG A 138 1.98 0.69 -5.40
CA ARG A 138 2.18 0.96 -6.82
C ARG A 138 2.99 -0.16 -7.44
N LEU A 139 2.50 -0.71 -8.53
CA LEU A 139 3.20 -1.60 -9.44
C LEU A 139 3.42 -0.83 -10.75
N GLU A 140 4.67 -0.74 -11.19
CA GLU A 140 5.06 -0.15 -12.47
C GLU A 140 5.68 -1.27 -13.30
N VAL A 141 5.00 -1.67 -14.37
CA VAL A 141 5.42 -2.76 -15.24
C VAL A 141 5.72 -2.17 -16.61
N TYR A 142 6.98 -2.25 -17.05
CA TYR A 142 7.38 -1.79 -18.38
C TYR A 142 7.25 -2.94 -19.38
N ARG A 143 8.31 -3.70 -19.65
CA ARG A 143 8.18 -4.97 -20.39
C ARG A 143 7.93 -6.14 -19.45
N PHE A 144 7.08 -7.05 -19.91
CA PHE A 144 6.71 -8.25 -19.17
C PHE A 144 6.69 -9.43 -20.14
N ASP A 145 7.77 -10.22 -20.15
CA ASP A 145 7.92 -11.42 -20.99
C ASP A 145 7.39 -12.70 -20.31
N GLY A 146 6.79 -12.55 -19.13
CA GLY A 146 6.21 -13.62 -18.33
C GLY A 146 4.72 -13.82 -18.61
N SER A 147 4.16 -14.91 -18.11
CA SER A 147 2.74 -15.21 -18.18
C SER A 147 1.95 -14.67 -16.99
N PHE A 148 2.58 -14.46 -15.83
CA PHE A 148 1.87 -13.98 -14.64
C PHE A 148 2.74 -13.13 -13.70
N LEU A 149 2.11 -12.10 -13.12
CA LEU A 149 2.62 -11.41 -11.93
C LEU A 149 1.67 -11.70 -10.78
N SER A 150 2.19 -12.07 -9.61
CA SER A 150 1.39 -12.34 -8.43
C SER A 150 1.93 -11.69 -7.17
N LEU A 151 1.03 -11.11 -6.38
CA LEU A 151 1.28 -10.71 -5.00
C LEU A 151 0.68 -11.76 -4.07
N VAL A 152 1.53 -12.40 -3.28
CA VAL A 152 1.15 -13.45 -2.34
C VAL A 152 1.11 -12.86 -0.94
N LEU A 153 -0.04 -13.01 -0.28
CA LEU A 153 -0.29 -12.57 1.09
C LEU A 153 -0.64 -13.77 1.96
N ASP A 154 0.20 -14.06 2.94
CA ASP A 154 -0.09 -15.08 3.94
C ASP A 154 -1.18 -14.57 4.90
N LEU A 155 -2.29 -15.32 5.01
CA LEU A 155 -3.34 -14.98 5.96
C LEU A 155 -2.83 -15.23 7.38
N GLN A 156 -3.27 -14.39 8.32
CA GLN A 156 -2.88 -14.49 9.73
C GLN A 156 -3.38 -15.80 10.37
N ASP A 157 -2.65 -16.31 11.37
CA ASP A 157 -2.98 -17.57 12.04
C ASP A 157 -4.40 -17.58 12.63
N ASP A 158 -4.87 -16.43 13.13
CA ASP A 158 -6.22 -16.26 13.68
C ASP A 158 -7.34 -16.34 12.60
N CYS A 159 -7.00 -16.19 11.32
CA CYS A 159 -7.89 -16.50 10.20
C CYS A 159 -8.05 -18.01 9.99
N VAL A 160 -6.98 -18.76 10.25
CA VAL A 160 -6.91 -20.21 10.04
C VAL A 160 -7.52 -20.93 11.23
N ASP A 161 -7.30 -20.41 12.43
CA ASP A 161 -7.85 -20.93 13.67
C ASP A 161 -9.38 -20.95 13.62
N GLY A 162 -9.94 -22.16 13.76
CA GLY A 162 -11.37 -22.39 13.71
C GLY A 162 -12.01 -22.20 12.33
N MET A 163 -11.23 -22.15 11.25
CA MET A 163 -11.75 -22.09 9.88
C MET A 163 -12.60 -23.34 9.59
N LYS A 164 -13.81 -23.10 9.10
CA LYS A 164 -14.81 -24.12 8.74
C LYS A 164 -15.35 -23.87 7.36
N ARG A 165 -15.89 -24.91 6.72
CA ARG A 165 -16.62 -24.83 5.45
C ARG A 165 -17.86 -23.94 5.53
N THR A 166 -18.37 -23.69 6.73
CA THR A 166 -19.48 -22.75 6.94
C THR A 166 -19.06 -21.27 6.90
N HIS A 167 -17.80 -20.94 6.59
CA HIS A 167 -17.38 -19.54 6.48
C HIS A 167 -17.35 -19.06 5.03
N VAL A 168 -17.50 -17.75 4.90
CA VAL A 168 -17.20 -17.00 3.68
C VAL A 168 -16.00 -16.11 3.99
N LEU A 169 -14.96 -16.22 3.15
CA LEU A 169 -13.83 -15.30 3.14
C LEU A 169 -14.08 -14.23 2.10
N ARG A 170 -13.87 -12.97 2.45
CA ARG A 170 -14.08 -11.82 1.56
C ARG A 170 -12.79 -11.03 1.42
N VAL A 171 -12.51 -10.63 0.19
CA VAL A 171 -11.44 -9.71 -0.18
C VAL A 171 -12.08 -8.43 -0.71
N ASP A 172 -11.72 -7.30 -0.12
CA ASP A 172 -12.09 -5.98 -0.62
C ASP A 172 -10.82 -5.24 -1.03
N ALA A 173 -10.84 -4.69 -2.24
CA ALA A 173 -9.73 -3.95 -2.82
C ALA A 173 -10.20 -2.64 -3.44
N VAL A 174 -9.34 -1.63 -3.40
CA VAL A 174 -9.51 -0.39 -4.17
C VAL A 174 -8.37 -0.33 -5.16
N ILE A 175 -8.68 -0.44 -6.45
CA ILE A 175 -7.70 -0.62 -7.52
C ILE A 175 -7.87 0.46 -8.58
N GLU A 176 -6.76 1.10 -8.96
CA GLU A 176 -6.69 1.99 -10.11
C GLU A 176 -5.64 1.45 -11.08
N MET A 177 -5.85 1.59 -12.38
CA MET A 177 -4.91 1.13 -13.40
C MET A 177 -4.95 2.04 -14.62
N GLU A 178 -3.80 2.22 -15.27
CA GLU A 178 -3.73 3.01 -16.51
C GLU A 178 -4.36 2.28 -17.68
N LYS A 179 -4.16 0.96 -17.76
CA LYS A 179 -4.79 0.08 -18.74
C LYS A 179 -5.60 -1.00 -18.01
N PRO A 180 -6.88 -1.19 -18.36
CA PRO A 180 -7.68 -2.29 -17.83
C PRO A 180 -7.02 -3.64 -18.13
N ILE A 181 -6.85 -4.46 -17.10
CA ILE A 181 -6.38 -5.85 -17.18
C ILE A 181 -7.22 -6.73 -16.27
N GLU A 182 -7.21 -8.03 -16.49
CA GLU A 182 -7.88 -8.98 -15.60
C GLU A 182 -7.04 -9.22 -14.34
N ILE A 183 -7.69 -9.25 -13.18
CA ILE A 183 -7.06 -9.53 -11.90
C ILE A 183 -7.85 -10.64 -11.21
N PHE A 184 -7.15 -11.68 -10.78
CA PHE A 184 -7.74 -12.82 -10.09
C PHE A 184 -7.22 -12.88 -8.66
N ALA A 185 -8.12 -13.15 -7.71
CA ALA A 185 -7.76 -13.55 -6.37
C ALA A 185 -7.88 -15.07 -6.26
N ARG A 186 -6.79 -15.74 -5.90
CA ARG A 186 -6.77 -17.17 -5.61
C ARG A 186 -6.55 -17.40 -4.12
N LEU A 187 -7.56 -17.95 -3.46
CA LEU A 187 -7.44 -18.45 -2.09
C LEU A 187 -6.86 -19.86 -2.13
N ASN A 188 -5.79 -20.06 -1.36
CA ASN A 188 -5.18 -21.34 -1.14
C ASN A 188 -5.30 -21.70 0.34
N ILE A 189 -5.81 -22.90 0.64
CA ILE A 189 -5.92 -23.40 2.02
C ILE A 189 -5.24 -24.75 2.08
N ARG A 190 -4.12 -24.82 2.80
CA ARG A 190 -3.42 -26.08 3.07
C ARG A 190 -4.12 -26.81 4.21
N HIS A 191 -4.49 -28.06 3.95
CA HIS A 191 -5.07 -28.95 4.96
C HIS A 191 -4.44 -30.36 4.93
N GLY A 192 -3.46 -30.58 5.80
CA GLY A 192 -2.64 -31.78 5.77
C GLY A 192 -1.75 -31.85 4.52
N PRO A 193 -1.76 -32.97 3.76
CA PRO A 193 -0.97 -33.10 2.54
C PRO A 193 -1.58 -32.39 1.32
N ASN A 194 -2.82 -31.90 1.44
CA ASN A 194 -3.58 -31.33 0.34
C ASN A 194 -3.66 -29.81 0.45
N THR A 195 -3.85 -29.14 -0.68
CA THR A 195 -4.15 -27.71 -0.75
C THR A 195 -5.42 -27.53 -1.56
N GLU A 196 -6.43 -26.93 -0.95
CA GLU A 196 -7.62 -26.47 -1.65
C GLU A 196 -7.31 -25.14 -2.33
N GLN A 197 -7.77 -24.97 -3.57
CA GLN A 197 -7.62 -23.73 -4.32
C GLN A 197 -8.97 -23.26 -4.84
N MET A 198 -9.28 -21.98 -4.61
CA MET A 198 -10.48 -21.33 -5.13
C MET A 198 -10.05 -20.04 -5.82
N VAL A 199 -10.57 -19.78 -7.03
CA VAL A 199 -10.24 -18.58 -7.81
C VAL A 199 -11.49 -17.74 -8.00
N GLN A 200 -11.36 -16.43 -7.83
CA GLN A 200 -12.39 -15.44 -8.12
C GLN A 200 -11.77 -14.31 -8.94
N GLU A 201 -12.44 -13.92 -10.02
CA GLU A 201 -12.10 -12.70 -10.76
C GLU A 201 -12.55 -11.48 -9.93
N LEU A 202 -11.70 -10.45 -9.90
CA LEU A 202 -12.04 -9.19 -9.24
C LEU A 202 -12.89 -8.33 -10.17
N PRO A 203 -14.14 -7.95 -9.81
CA PRO A 203 -14.99 -7.15 -10.69
C PRO A 203 -14.54 -5.68 -10.75
N LEU A 204 -13.71 -5.33 -11.74
CA LEU A 204 -13.07 -4.01 -11.88
C LEU A 204 -13.99 -2.89 -12.40
N ASN A 205 -15.29 -3.15 -12.53
CA ASN A 205 -16.27 -2.16 -13.00
C ASN A 205 -16.78 -1.21 -11.89
N LYS A 206 -16.25 -1.33 -10.67
CA LYS A 206 -16.63 -0.55 -9.49
C LYS A 206 -15.41 0.08 -8.84
N SER A 207 -15.62 1.19 -8.14
CA SER A 207 -14.56 1.85 -7.36
C SER A 207 -14.07 1.03 -6.17
N GLU A 208 -14.94 0.18 -5.62
CA GLU A 208 -14.62 -0.79 -4.57
C GLU A 208 -14.91 -2.18 -5.12
N VAL A 209 -13.87 -3.02 -5.11
CA VAL A 209 -13.85 -4.32 -5.77
C VAL A 209 -13.92 -5.39 -4.69
N THR A 210 -14.93 -6.24 -4.75
CA THR A 210 -15.17 -7.30 -3.76
C THR A 210 -15.18 -8.66 -4.43
N ALA A 211 -14.47 -9.62 -3.84
CA ALA A 211 -14.61 -11.04 -4.15
C ALA A 211 -14.90 -11.84 -2.86
N GLU A 212 -15.77 -12.84 -2.96
CA GLU A 212 -16.12 -13.73 -1.85
C GLU A 212 -15.81 -15.19 -2.21
N PHE A 213 -15.23 -15.92 -1.27
CA PHE A 213 -14.93 -17.34 -1.33
C PHE A 213 -15.84 -18.06 -0.34
N ASP A 214 -16.91 -18.70 -0.83
CA ASP A 214 -17.79 -19.54 -0.01
C ASP A 214 -17.15 -20.92 0.20
N LEU A 215 -16.63 -21.16 1.40
CA LEU A 215 -15.90 -22.39 1.73
C LEU A 215 -16.81 -23.61 1.76
N ALA A 216 -18.14 -23.47 1.65
CA ALA A 216 -19.05 -24.60 1.59
C ALA A 216 -18.77 -25.48 0.36
N TYR A 217 -18.31 -24.86 -0.73
CA TYR A 217 -17.96 -25.52 -1.99
C TYR A 217 -16.54 -26.10 -2.02
N SER A 218 -15.79 -25.96 -0.94
CA SER A 218 -14.45 -26.56 -0.83
C SER A 218 -14.48 -28.00 -0.34
N ASN A 219 -13.45 -28.77 -0.69
CA ASN A 219 -13.14 -30.08 -0.09
C ASN A 219 -12.28 -29.98 1.18
N LEU A 220 -12.44 -28.89 1.94
CA LEU A 220 -11.63 -28.57 3.12
C LEU A 220 -11.80 -29.60 4.24
N ASN A 221 -10.67 -30.13 4.74
CA ASN A 221 -10.64 -30.88 5.99
C ASN A 221 -10.46 -29.93 7.18
N GLU A 222 -11.56 -29.52 7.80
CA GLU A 222 -11.61 -28.54 8.90
C GLU A 222 -10.73 -28.90 10.11
N LYS A 223 -10.48 -30.20 10.36
CA LYS A 223 -9.64 -30.64 11.49
C LYS A 223 -8.14 -30.54 11.21
N ARG A 224 -7.76 -30.24 9.97
CA ARG A 224 -6.37 -30.28 9.50
C ARG A 224 -5.96 -29.00 8.78
N VAL A 225 -6.67 -27.89 8.95
CA VAL A 225 -6.27 -26.61 8.35
C VAL A 225 -4.97 -26.14 9.01
N GLU A 226 -3.94 -25.90 8.20
CA GLU A 226 -2.60 -25.56 8.68
C GLU A 226 -2.17 -24.15 8.29
N LYS A 227 -2.47 -23.74 7.05
CA LYS A 227 -2.08 -22.42 6.51
C LYS A 227 -3.06 -22.00 5.43
N ALA A 228 -3.27 -20.70 5.28
CA ALA A 228 -3.97 -20.15 4.13
C ALA A 228 -3.25 -18.90 3.60
N TRP A 229 -3.35 -18.65 2.30
CA TRP A 229 -2.79 -17.46 1.66
C TRP A 229 -3.61 -17.07 0.43
N ILE A 230 -3.51 -15.81 0.03
CA ILE A 230 -4.15 -15.24 -1.14
C ILE A 230 -3.08 -14.86 -2.17
N ASP A 231 -3.25 -15.33 -3.40
CA ASP A 231 -2.52 -14.85 -4.55
C ASP A 231 -3.40 -13.82 -5.28
N LEU A 232 -2.96 -12.56 -5.37
CA LEU A 232 -3.52 -11.60 -6.34
C LEU A 232 -2.72 -11.72 -7.63
N ILE A 233 -3.33 -12.19 -8.70
CA ILE A 233 -2.71 -12.51 -9.98
C ILE A 233 -3.13 -11.45 -11.00
N PHE A 234 -2.17 -10.82 -11.66
CA PHE A 234 -2.36 -9.81 -12.68
C PHE A 234 -2.02 -10.41 -14.03
N GLU A 235 -3.01 -10.51 -14.92
CA GLU A 235 -2.85 -11.10 -16.24
C GLU A 235 -2.47 -10.02 -17.27
N GLY A 236 -1.43 -10.28 -18.06
CA GLY A 236 -0.92 -9.33 -19.06
C GLY A 236 -0.59 -7.92 -18.51
N PRO A 237 0.19 -7.76 -17.42
CA PRO A 237 0.37 -6.48 -16.76
C PRO A 237 1.31 -5.51 -17.51
N GLU A 238 1.75 -5.85 -18.73
CA GLU A 238 2.77 -5.12 -19.48
C GLU A 238 2.39 -3.65 -19.78
N MET A 239 3.38 -2.77 -19.73
CA MET A 239 3.26 -1.33 -20.03
C MET A 239 2.07 -0.70 -19.30
N ASN A 240 1.99 -0.97 -18.00
CA ASN A 240 0.90 -0.57 -17.13
C ASN A 240 1.41 -0.10 -15.76
N GLN A 241 0.67 0.85 -15.18
CA GLN A 241 0.81 1.22 -13.79
C GLN A 241 -0.46 0.80 -13.05
N ILE A 242 -0.30 -0.02 -12.01
CA ILE A 242 -1.41 -0.54 -11.20
C ILE A 242 -1.24 -0.05 -9.77
N MET A 243 -2.31 0.50 -9.21
CA MET A 243 -2.36 1.05 -7.86
C MET A 243 -3.36 0.27 -7.02
N LEU A 244 -2.88 -0.47 -6.01
CA LEU A 244 -3.73 -1.05 -4.97
C LEU A 244 -3.80 -0.06 -3.81
N ARG A 245 -4.82 0.79 -3.79
CA ARG A 245 -5.00 1.85 -2.78
C ARG A 245 -5.38 1.29 -1.41
N ASP A 246 -6.12 0.19 -1.38
CA ASP A 246 -6.49 -0.54 -0.16
C ASP A 246 -6.65 -2.02 -0.49
N LEU A 247 -6.39 -2.87 0.50
CA LEU A 247 -6.63 -4.30 0.43
C LEU A 247 -6.98 -4.79 1.84
N THR A 248 -8.18 -5.36 1.99
CA THR A 248 -8.67 -5.86 3.27
C THR A 248 -9.32 -7.22 3.11
N PHE A 249 -9.29 -7.97 4.21
CA PHE A 249 -9.80 -9.33 4.29
C PHE A 249 -10.76 -9.42 5.46
N SER A 250 -11.81 -10.22 5.29
CA SER A 250 -12.71 -10.58 6.38
C SER A 250 -13.19 -12.02 6.25
N ARG A 251 -13.51 -12.62 7.40
CA ARG A 251 -14.11 -13.94 7.51
C ARG A 251 -15.39 -13.79 8.32
N ARG A 252 -16.45 -14.44 7.87
CA ARG A 252 -17.73 -14.49 8.57
C ARG A 252 -18.37 -15.85 8.40
N PRO A 253 -19.24 -16.28 9.33
CA PRO A 253 -20.13 -17.40 9.09
C PRO A 253 -21.04 -17.07 7.91
N ARG A 254 -21.28 -18.07 7.06
CA ARG A 254 -22.29 -18.05 6.02
C ARG A 254 -23.67 -17.85 6.66
N ALA A 255 -24.53 -17.08 6.03
CA ALA A 255 -25.92 -16.96 6.47
C ALA A 255 -26.59 -18.34 6.36
N GLN A 256 -27.30 -18.75 7.41
CA GLN A 256 -28.17 -19.93 7.33
C GLN A 256 -29.36 -19.57 6.43
N LEU A 257 -29.57 -20.36 5.38
CA LEU A 257 -30.80 -20.34 4.58
C LEU A 257 -31.89 -21.11 5.32
#